data_AF-A0A0A9YSE5-F1
#
_entry.id   AF-A0A0A9YSE5-F1
#
_cell.length_a   1.000
_cell.length_b   1.000
_cell.length_c   1.000
_cell.angle_alpha   90.00
_cell.angle_beta   90.00
_cell.angle_gamma   90.00
#
_symmetry.space_group_name_H-M   'P 1'
#
loop_
_entity.id
_entity.type
_entity.pdbx_description
1 polymer ?
#
loop_
_entity_poly.entity_id
_entity_poly.type
_entity_poly.pdbx_seq_one_letter_code
_entity_poly.pdbx_strand_id
1 'polypeptide(L)'
;MQSVDQKKEEFQRYLEVSGVLESIVGVLVNLHEMPEKPRDARQFIHDYFTNSGTGEREALLKEIDELKRTVRCYGSLNARTHVDMASLATFSQVKEKDEQIKDLRELLEKRV
;
A
#
# COMPACT_ATOMS: atom_id res chain seq x y z
N MET A 1 -19.04 18.90 -46.10
CA MET A 1 -17.70 19.49 -45.96
C MET A 1 -17.63 20.06 -44.56
N GLN A 2 -16.91 19.41 -43.64
CA GLN A 2 -16.76 19.88 -42.26
C GLN A 2 -16.09 21.27 -42.30
N SER A 3 -16.63 22.26 -41.58
CA SER A 3 -16.04 23.60 -41.57
C SER A 3 -14.68 23.57 -40.87
N VAL A 4 -13.82 24.54 -41.20
CA VAL A 4 -12.52 24.70 -40.53
C VAL A 4 -12.71 24.88 -39.01
N ASP A 5 -13.78 25.56 -38.62
CA ASP A 5 -14.13 25.77 -37.21
C ASP A 5 -14.50 24.48 -36.49
N GLN A 6 -15.27 23.59 -37.12
CA GLN A 6 -15.61 22.29 -36.53
C GLN A 6 -14.38 21.43 -36.26
N LYS A 7 -13.41 21.41 -37.19
CA LYS A 7 -12.16 20.66 -37.00
C LYS A 7 -11.30 21.24 -35.88
N LYS A 8 -11.31 22.57 -35.74
CA LYS A 8 -10.56 23.26 -34.69
C LYS A 8 -11.15 22.98 -33.31
N GLU A 9 -12.46 23.02 -33.20
CA GLU A 9 -13.20 22.76 -31.96
C GLU A 9 -13.04 21.29 -31.53
N GLU A 10 -13.08 20.36 -32.48
CA GLU A 10 -12.85 18.94 -32.24
C GLU A 10 -11.41 18.67 -31.74
N PHE A 11 -10.41 19.37 -32.29
CA PHE A 11 -9.03 19.29 -31.83
C PHE A 11 -8.82 19.92 -30.45
N GLN A 12 -9.47 21.05 -30.16
CA GLN A 12 -9.42 21.66 -28.82
C GLN A 12 -10.02 20.72 -27.78
N ARG A 13 -11.20 20.17 -28.06
CA ARG A 13 -11.86 19.22 -27.16
C ARG A 13 -11.02 17.95 -26.97
N TYR A 14 -10.32 17.48 -28.01
CA TYR A 14 -9.38 16.37 -27.88
C TYR A 14 -8.24 16.68 -26.91
N LEU A 15 -7.64 17.87 -26.99
CA LEU A 15 -6.56 18.29 -26.08
C LEU A 15 -7.03 18.50 -24.63
N GLU A 16 -8.28 18.95 -24.46
CA GLU A 16 -8.91 19.08 -23.14
C GLU A 16 -9.21 17.71 -22.52
N VAL A 17 -9.88 16.82 -23.25
CA VAL A 17 -10.26 15.48 -22.75
C VAL A 17 -9.04 14.60 -22.47
N SER A 18 -7.97 14.75 -23.24
CA SER A 18 -6.71 14.02 -23.01
C SER A 18 -5.86 14.60 -21.86
N GLY A 19 -6.24 15.74 -21.28
CA GLY A 19 -5.50 16.38 -20.18
C GLY A 19 -4.16 17.01 -20.60
N VAL A 20 -3.85 17.04 -21.90
CA VAL A 20 -2.62 17.66 -22.43
C VAL A 20 -2.60 19.15 -22.14
N LEU A 21 -3.76 19.81 -22.26
CA LEU A 21 -3.88 21.25 -22.03
C LEU A 21 -3.60 21.59 -20.56
N GLU A 22 -4.17 20.83 -19.62
CA GLU A 22 -3.92 20.97 -18.19
C GLU A 22 -2.44 20.72 -17.84
N SER A 23 -1.82 19.70 -18.46
CA SER A 23 -0.42 19.37 -18.21
C SER A 23 0.53 20.48 -18.68
N ILE A 24 0.29 21.06 -19.87
CA ILE A 24 1.08 22.18 -20.38
C ILE A 24 0.88 23.42 -19.51
N VAL A 25 -0.36 23.74 -19.13
CA VAL A 25 -0.65 24.88 -18.25
C VAL A 25 0.02 24.71 -16.89
N GLY A 26 -0.04 23.51 -16.30
CA GLY A 26 0.60 23.21 -15.01
C GLY A 26 2.12 23.38 -15.04
N VAL A 27 2.80 22.97 -16.11
CA VAL A 27 4.24 23.21 -16.29
C VAL A 27 4.57 24.69 -16.34
N LEU A 28 3.78 25.46 -17.09
CA LEU A 28 4.01 26.89 -17.26
C LEU A 28 3.75 27.67 -15.96
N VAL A 29 2.74 27.27 -15.17
CA VAL A 29 2.49 27.81 -13.84
C VAL A 29 3.66 27.49 -12.92
N ASN A 30 4.10 26.23 -12.85
CA ASN A 30 5.25 25.83 -12.04
C ASN A 30 6.51 26.63 -12.42
N LEU A 31 6.81 26.74 -13.72
CA LEU A 31 7.95 27.52 -14.21
C LEU A 31 7.85 29.01 -13.86
N HIS A 32 6.63 29.56 -13.85
CA HIS A 32 6.38 30.95 -13.46
C HIS A 32 6.55 31.18 -11.95
N GLU A 33 6.15 30.21 -11.13
CA GLU A 33 6.21 30.29 -9.66
C GLU A 33 7.60 29.99 -9.09
N MET A 34 8.54 29.47 -9.89
CA MET A 34 9.90 29.20 -9.43
C MET A 34 10.63 30.49 -8.98
N PRO A 35 11.19 30.53 -7.75
CA PRO A 35 11.86 31.71 -7.21
C PRO A 35 13.17 32.03 -7.97
N GLU A 36 13.82 31.01 -8.53
CA GLU A 36 15.00 31.16 -9.38
C GLU A 36 14.71 30.48 -10.72
N LYS A 37 14.57 31.28 -11.79
CA LYS A 37 14.20 30.75 -13.10
C LYS A 37 15.33 29.87 -13.64
N PRO A 38 15.03 28.65 -14.12
CA PRO A 38 16.04 27.79 -14.70
C PRO A 38 16.69 28.48 -15.91
N ARG A 39 18.01 28.34 -16.05
CA ARG A 39 18.78 28.90 -17.17
C ARG A 39 18.27 28.45 -18.54
N ASP A 40 17.73 27.23 -18.61
CA ASP A 40 17.08 26.69 -19.80
C ASP A 40 15.66 26.22 -19.48
N ALA A 41 14.67 27.05 -19.83
CA ALA A 41 13.25 26.73 -19.68
C ALA A 41 12.83 25.52 -20.51
N ARG A 42 13.47 25.24 -21.65
CA ARG A 42 13.09 24.10 -22.50
C ARG A 42 13.48 22.78 -21.85
N GLN A 43 14.67 22.74 -21.24
CA GLN A 43 15.13 21.59 -20.49
C GLN A 43 14.19 21.28 -19.33
N PHE A 44 13.76 22.30 -18.59
CA PHE A 44 12.78 22.14 -17.49
C PHE A 44 11.45 21.53 -17.97
N ILE A 45 10.89 22.06 -19.07
CA ILE A 45 9.64 21.56 -19.64
C ILE A 45 9.81 20.09 -20.06
N HIS A 46 10.91 19.77 -20.75
CA HIS A 46 11.22 18.40 -21.18
C HIS A 46 11.32 17.43 -20.00
N ASP A 47 12.04 17.83 -18.95
CA ASP A 47 12.25 17.00 -17.78
C ASP A 47 10.96 16.82 -16.98
N TYR A 48 10.08 17.83 -16.93
CA TYR A 48 8.76 17.68 -16.30
C TYR A 48 7.92 16.60 -17.00
N PHE A 49 7.85 16.60 -18.33
CA PHE A 49 7.07 15.59 -19.05
C PHE A 49 7.71 14.20 -19.00
N THR A 50 9.03 14.12 -18.90
CA THR A 50 9.75 12.84 -18.85
C THR A 50 9.72 12.23 -17.44
N ASN A 51 9.83 13.07 -16.40
CA ASN A 51 9.99 12.63 -15.03
C ASN A 51 8.71 12.70 -14.19
N SER A 52 7.67 13.44 -14.60
CA SER A 52 6.41 13.57 -13.83
C SER A 52 5.77 12.22 -13.48
N GLY A 53 5.92 11.19 -14.32
CA GLY A 53 5.42 9.84 -14.04
C GLY A 53 6.37 8.93 -13.25
N THR A 54 7.65 9.32 -13.07
CA THR A 54 8.65 8.46 -12.44
C THR A 54 8.60 8.53 -10.92
N GLY A 55 8.45 9.73 -10.34
CA GLY A 55 8.42 9.92 -8.88
C GLY A 55 7.18 9.30 -8.22
N GLU A 56 6.00 9.48 -8.81
CA GLU A 56 4.75 8.89 -8.30
C GLU A 56 4.79 7.36 -8.38
N ARG A 57 5.28 6.81 -9.51
CA ARG A 57 5.47 5.37 -9.66
C ARG A 57 6.44 4.79 -8.63
N GLU A 58 7.55 5.47 -8.36
CA GLU A 58 8.51 5.04 -7.33
C GLU A 58 7.94 5.12 -5.92
N ALA A 59 7.16 6.16 -5.61
CA ALA A 59 6.46 6.30 -4.34
C ALA A 59 5.45 5.16 -4.14
N LEU A 60 4.63 4.88 -5.15
CA LEU A 60 3.66 3.78 -5.15
C LEU A 60 4.35 2.42 -5.00
N LEU A 61 5.50 2.21 -5.65
CA LEU A 61 6.27 0.97 -5.50
C LEU A 61 6.81 0.79 -4.08
N LYS A 62 7.28 1.85 -3.43
CA LYS A 62 7.69 1.81 -2.02
C LYS A 62 6.51 1.48 -1.11
N GLU A 63 5.36 2.10 -1.33
CA GLU A 63 4.16 1.84 -0.55
C GLU A 63 3.69 0.38 -0.69
N ILE A 64 3.71 -0.17 -1.91
CA ILE A 64 3.40 -1.59 -2.16
C ILE A 64 4.35 -2.51 -1.38
N ASP A 65 5.65 -2.19 -1.36
CA ASP A 65 6.63 -2.99 -0.63
C ASP A 65 6.45 -2.91 0.90
N GLU A 66 6.12 -1.74 1.41
CA GLU A 66 5.79 -1.55 2.83
C GLU A 66 4.53 -2.31 3.23
N LEU A 67 3.46 -2.20 2.44
CA LEU A 67 2.21 -2.96 2.64
C LEU A 67 2.46 -4.47 2.60
N LYS A 68 3.27 -4.96 1.66
CA LYS A 68 3.65 -6.38 1.61
C LYS A 68 4.42 -6.82 2.85
N ARG A 69 5.27 -5.96 3.43
CA ARG A 69 6.00 -6.26 4.68
C ARG A 69 5.06 -6.33 5.87
N THR A 70 4.14 -5.39 6.02
CA THR A 70 3.15 -5.41 7.12
C THR A 70 2.25 -6.64 7.01
N VAL A 71 1.74 -6.97 5.81
CA VAL A 71 0.92 -8.19 5.61
C VAL A 71 1.68 -9.45 6.02
N ARG A 72 2.95 -9.59 5.61
CA ARG A 72 3.80 -10.72 6.05
C ARG A 72 3.97 -10.75 7.57
N CYS A 73 4.22 -9.59 8.19
CA CYS A 73 4.38 -9.48 9.63
C CYS A 73 3.11 -9.91 10.37
N TYR A 74 1.94 -9.40 9.96
CA TYR A 74 0.64 -9.81 10.51
C TYR A 74 0.39 -11.31 10.34
N GLY A 75 0.70 -11.88 9.17
CA GLY A 75 0.59 -13.32 8.93
C GLY A 75 1.47 -14.14 9.89
N SER A 76 2.71 -13.72 10.11
CA SER A 76 3.62 -14.39 11.04
C SER A 76 3.18 -14.28 12.50
N LEU A 77 2.68 -13.10 12.91
CA LEU A 77 2.16 -12.90 14.26
C LEU A 77 0.90 -13.73 14.49
N ASN A 78 -0.01 -13.76 13.51
CA ASN A 78 -1.23 -14.55 13.60
C ASN A 78 -0.93 -16.05 13.69
N ALA A 79 0.03 -16.55 12.91
CA ALA A 79 0.49 -17.94 13.01
C ALA A 79 1.02 -18.27 14.42
N ARG A 80 1.77 -17.34 15.02
CA ARG A 80 2.29 -17.49 16.39
C ARG A 80 1.18 -17.50 17.44
N THR A 81 0.23 -16.57 17.33
CA THR A 81 -0.97 -16.56 18.18
C THR A 81 -1.75 -17.88 18.08
N HIS A 82 -1.91 -18.44 16.89
CA HIS A 82 -2.57 -19.74 16.71
C HIS A 82 -1.81 -20.88 17.40
N VAL A 83 -0.48 -20.90 17.35
CA VAL A 83 0.36 -21.90 18.03
C VAL A 83 0.26 -21.76 19.55
N ASP A 84 0.31 -20.54 20.08
CA ASP A 84 0.22 -20.28 21.51
C ASP A 84 -1.16 -20.69 22.05
N MET A 85 -2.23 -20.37 21.31
CA MET A 85 -3.60 -20.81 21.63
C MET A 85 -3.74 -22.34 21.65
N ALA A 86 -3.16 -23.04 20.67
CA ALA A 86 -3.15 -24.50 20.65
C ALA A 86 -2.39 -25.09 21.85
N SER A 87 -1.25 -24.50 22.19
CA SER A 87 -0.44 -24.92 23.35
C SER A 87 -1.21 -24.73 24.67
N LEU A 88 -1.90 -23.61 24.86
CA LEU A 88 -2.74 -23.37 26.03
C LEU A 88 -3.90 -24.37 26.14
N ALA A 89 -4.53 -24.72 25.02
CA ALA A 89 -5.58 -25.74 25.00
C ALA A 89 -5.06 -27.11 25.48
N THR A 90 -3.85 -27.50 25.06
CA THR A 90 -3.23 -28.75 25.53
C THR A 90 -2.87 -28.71 27.01
N PHE A 91 -2.39 -27.58 27.51
CA PHE A 91 -2.03 -27.42 28.92
C PHE A 91 -3.24 -27.57 29.85
N SER A 92 -4.40 -27.01 29.47
CA SER A 92 -5.65 -27.18 30.22
C SER A 92 -6.06 -28.65 30.34
N GLN A 93 -5.95 -29.44 29.27
CA GLN A 93 -6.26 -30.88 29.30
C GLN A 93 -5.32 -31.67 30.21
N VAL A 94 -4.04 -31.30 30.26
CA VAL A 94 -3.06 -31.95 31.15
C VAL A 94 -3.41 -31.68 32.61
N LYS A 95 -3.73 -30.42 32.95
CA LYS A 95 -4.10 -30.05 34.32
C LYS A 95 -5.35 -30.79 34.81
N GLU A 96 -6.35 -30.93 33.94
CA GLU A 96 -7.58 -31.67 34.25
C GLU A 96 -7.30 -33.15 34.50
N LYS A 97 -6.43 -33.77 33.70
CA LYS A 97 -5.99 -35.16 33.93
C LYS A 97 -5.17 -35.32 35.22
N ASP A 98 -4.33 -34.35 35.56
CA ASP A 98 -3.53 -34.40 36.80
C ASP A 98 -4.42 -34.30 38.05
N GLU A 99 -5.48 -33.49 38.02
CA GLU A 99 -6.50 -33.46 39.09
C GLU A 99 -7.21 -34.82 39.20
N GLN A 100 -7.67 -35.38 38.09
CA GLN A 100 -8.30 -36.71 38.08
C GLN A 100 -7.36 -37.80 38.64
N ILE A 101 -6.07 -37.76 38.32
CA ILE A 101 -5.08 -38.71 38.85
C ILE A 101 -4.91 -38.53 40.36
N LYS A 102 -4.88 -37.28 40.85
CA LYS A 102 -4.77 -36.99 42.28
C LYS A 102 -5.96 -37.55 43.05
N ASP A 103 -7.18 -37.33 42.55
CA ASP A 103 -8.40 -37.84 43.16
C ASP A 103 -8.43 -39.36 43.19
N LEU A 104 -8.01 -40.02 42.09
CA LEU A 104 -7.91 -41.48 42.02
C LEU A 104 -6.91 -42.06 43.03
N ARG A 105 -5.79 -41.39 43.27
CA ARG A 105 -4.80 -41.82 44.27
C ARG A 105 -5.36 -41.74 45.69
N GLU A 106 -6.06 -40.65 46.00
CA GLU A 106 -6.68 -40.47 47.33
C GLU A 106 -7.76 -41.53 47.61
N LEU A 107 -8.54 -41.92 46.59
CA LEU A 107 -9.52 -43.01 46.70
C LEU A 107 -8.86 -44.38 46.92
N LEU A 108 -7.69 -44.63 46.32
CA LEU A 108 -6.95 -45.87 46.52
C LEU A 108 -6.32 -45.94 47.92
N GLU A 109 -5.76 -44.84 48.42
CA GLU A 109 -5.20 -44.77 49.78
C GLU A 109 -6.25 -45.01 50.86
N LYS A 110 -7.49 -44.54 50.67
CA LYS A 110 -8.60 -44.79 51.60
C LYS A 110 -9.13 -46.24 51.58
N ARG A 111 -8.70 -47.06 50.62
CA ARG A 111 -9.15 -48.45 50.44
C ARG A 111 -8.20 -49.49 51.03
N VAL A 112 -7.02 -49.07 51.49
CA VAL A 112 -5.99 -49.90 52.15
C VAL A 112 -6.08 -49.68 53.65
#